data_AF-A0A7C1G0W5-F1
#
_entry.id   AF-A0A7C1G0W5-F1
#
_cell.length_a   1.000
_cell.length_b   1.000
_cell.length_c   1.000
_cell.angle_alpha   90.00
_cell.angle_beta   90.00
_cell.angle_gamma   90.00
#
_symmetry.space_group_name_H-M   'P 1'
#
loop_
_entity.id
_entity.type
_entity.pdbx_description
1 polymer ?
#
loop_
_entity_poly.entity_id
_entity_poly.type
_entity_poly.pdbx_seq_one_letter_code
_entity_poly.pdbx_strand_id
1 'polypeptide(L)' 'MGPNEVAGKPVTVRVKLARGQEETFFGRVDFASPTVPAGGQFRVCAEVENRQQDGHWLLGRGMTAEMTIHLTRNK' A
#
# COMPACT_ATOMS: atom_id res chain seq x y z
N MET A 1 -13.19 -11.01 -2.11
CA MET A 1 -12.46 -9.92 -1.43
C MET A 1 -13.16 -8.62 -1.74
N GLY A 2 -13.81 -8.00 -0.77
CA GLY A 2 -14.54 -6.73 -0.95
C GLY A 2 -13.82 -5.52 -0.34
N PRO A 3 -14.20 -4.29 -0.73
CA PRO A 3 -13.66 -3.05 -0.13
C PRO A 3 -13.74 -3.05 1.41
N ASN A 4 -14.84 -3.56 1.95
CA ASN A 4 -15.10 -3.61 3.40
C ASN A 4 -14.15 -4.55 4.15
N GLU A 5 -13.57 -5.53 3.47
CA GLU A 5 -12.67 -6.51 4.09
C GLU A 5 -11.23 -5.99 4.20
N VAL A 6 -10.88 -4.98 3.40
CA VAL A 6 -9.52 -4.41 3.32
C VAL A 6 -9.39 -3.07 4.04
N ALA A 7 -10.48 -2.33 4.21
CA ALA A 7 -10.45 -1.05 4.91
C ALA A 7 -9.86 -1.19 6.32
N GLY A 8 -8.92 -0.30 6.66
CA GLY A 8 -8.22 -0.31 7.95
C GLY A 8 -7.21 -1.44 8.16
N LYS A 9 -7.02 -2.36 7.19
CA LYS A 9 -6.07 -3.47 7.33
C LYS A 9 -4.63 -2.97 7.26
N PRO A 10 -3.70 -3.62 8.01
CA PRO A 10 -2.28 -3.31 7.90
C PRO A 10 -1.77 -3.58 6.49
N VAL A 11 -0.84 -2.75 6.03
CA VAL A 11 -0.15 -2.94 4.75
C VAL A 11 1.36 -2.94 4.91
N THR A 12 2.02 -3.64 4.00
CA THR A 12 3.45 -3.53 3.74
C THR A 12 3.63 -3.07 2.29
N VAL A 13 4.35 -1.98 2.10
CA VAL A 13 4.65 -1.41 0.79
C VAL A 13 6.13 -1.59 0.50
N ARG A 14 6.46 -2.30 -0.58
CA ARG A 14 7.83 -2.54 -1.05
C ARG A 14 8.10 -1.70 -2.30
N VAL A 15 9.20 -0.97 -2.30
CA VAL A 15 9.64 -0.16 -3.43
C VAL A 15 11.07 -0.54 -3.81
N LYS A 16 11.29 -0.73 -5.11
CA LYS A 16 12.63 -0.90 -5.68
C LYS A 16 13.21 0.47 -5.97
N LEU A 17 14.29 0.82 -5.27
CA LEU A 17 15.07 2.02 -5.52
C LEU A 17 16.12 1.75 -6.61
N ALA A 18 16.87 2.81 -6.95
CA ALA A 18 18.01 2.68 -7.86
C ALA A 18 19.02 1.66 -7.33
N ARG A 19 19.78 1.05 -8.25
CA ARG A 19 20.87 0.09 -7.93
C ARG A 19 20.39 -1.17 -7.20
N GLY A 20 19.11 -1.52 -7.32
CA GLY A 20 18.55 -2.75 -6.76
C GLY A 20 18.33 -2.72 -5.24
N GLN A 21 18.47 -1.56 -4.60
CA GLN A 21 18.06 -1.40 -3.21
C GLN A 21 16.53 -1.52 -3.11
N GLU A 22 16.06 -2.05 -2.00
CA GLU A 22 14.64 -2.21 -1.74
C GLU A 22 14.29 -1.68 -0.37
N GLU A 23 13.27 -0.84 -0.34
CA GLU A 23 12.77 -0.25 0.89
C GLU A 23 11.38 -0.76 1.19
N THR A 24 11.15 -0.99 2.48
CA THR A 24 9.84 -1.41 3.01
C THR A 24 9.27 -0.31 3.90
N PHE A 25 7.98 -0.02 3.67
CA PHE A 25 7.18 0.92 4.44
C PHE A 25 5.97 0.19 5.03
N PHE A 26 5.55 0.61 6.22
CA PHE A 26 4.42 0.03 6.93
C PHE A 26 3.32 1.07 7.07
N GLY A 27 2.08 0.59 7.08
CA GLY A 27 0.93 1.48 7.14
C GLY A 27 -0.39 0.75 7.24
N ARG A 28 -1.47 1.44 6.87
CA ARG A 28 -2.82 0.88 6.82
C ARG A 28 -3.59 1.40 5.61
N VAL A 29 -4.56 0.62 5.17
CA VAL A 29 -5.55 1.07 4.19
C VAL A 29 -6.40 2.17 4.81
N ASP A 30 -6.32 3.39 4.28
CA ASP A 30 -7.12 4.54 4.68
C ASP A 30 -8.43 4.63 3.87
N PHE A 31 -8.41 4.13 2.64
CA PHE A 31 -9.57 4.15 1.74
C PHE A 31 -9.63 2.91 0.82
N ALA A 32 -10.83 2.36 0.68
CA ALA A 32 -11.16 1.35 -0.31
C ALA A 32 -12.43 1.78 -1.06
N SER A 33 -12.36 1.85 -2.39
CA SER A 33 -13.47 2.29 -3.23
C SER A 33 -14.65 1.33 -3.11
N PRO A 34 -15.85 1.79 -2.68
CA PRO A 34 -17.05 0.95 -2.63
C PRO A 34 -17.57 0.60 -4.02
N THR A 35 -17.21 1.39 -5.04
CA THR A 35 -17.56 1.13 -6.43
C THR A 35 -16.59 0.11 -7.01
N VAL A 36 -17.13 -1.05 -7.40
CA VAL A 36 -16.40 -2.12 -8.09
C VAL A 36 -16.91 -2.16 -9.54
N PRO A 37 -16.11 -1.75 -10.53
CA PRO A 37 -16.43 -1.90 -11.95
C PRO A 37 -16.62 -3.36 -12.35
N ALA A 38 -17.19 -3.61 -13.53
CA ALA A 38 -17.47 -4.96 -14.05
C ALA A 38 -16.25 -5.91 -14.08
N GLY A 39 -15.02 -5.39 -14.03
CA GLY A 39 -13.77 -6.18 -13.95
C GLY A 39 -13.40 -6.67 -12.54
N GLY A 40 -14.20 -6.38 -11.50
CA GLY A 40 -13.99 -6.88 -10.14
C GLY A 40 -12.84 -6.24 -9.36
N GLN A 41 -12.05 -5.38 -9.99
CA GLN A 41 -10.95 -4.66 -9.35
C GLN A 41 -11.44 -3.33 -8.78
N PHE A 42 -10.99 -2.97 -7.59
CA PHE A 42 -11.34 -1.70 -6.96
C PHE A 42 -10.09 -0.98 -6.49
N ARG A 43 -10.18 0.34 -6.37
CA ARG A 43 -9.07 1.18 -5.92
C ARG A 43 -8.91 1.09 -4.41
N VAL A 44 -7.66 0.97 -3.97
CA VAL A 44 -7.25 1.03 -2.58
C VAL A 44 -6.19 2.12 -2.43
N CYS A 45 -6.29 2.92 -1.38
CA CYS A 45 -5.26 3.82 -0.93
C CYS A 45 -4.76 3.34 0.44
N ALA A 46 -3.50 3.65 0.75
CA ALA A 46 -2.94 3.39 2.06
C ALA A 46 -2.08 4.56 2.48
N GLU A 47 -2.16 4.88 3.77
CA GLU A 47 -1.24 5.80 4.43
C GLU A 47 -0.09 4.99 5.02
N VAL A 48 1.14 5.42 4.74
CA VAL A 48 2.37 4.73 5.18
C VAL A 48 3.33 5.72 5.83
N GLU A 49 4.11 5.22 6.78
CA GLU A 49 5.17 5.97 7.44
C GLU A 49 6.38 6.10 6.50
N ASN A 50 6.45 7.21 5.76
CA ASN A 50 7.59 7.52 4.91
C ASN A 50 8.79 7.99 5.74
N ARG A 51 10.01 7.71 5.28
CA ARG A 51 11.25 8.13 5.95
C ARG A 51 12.15 8.90 4.99
N GLN A 52 12.99 9.75 5.55
CA GLN A 52 14.03 10.44 4.81
C GLN A 52 15.37 9.74 4.99
N GLN A 53 16.18 9.75 3.93
CA GLN A 53 17.60 9.42 3.97
C GLN A 53 18.35 10.55 3.26
N ASP A 54 19.41 11.06 3.89
CA ASP A 54 20.23 12.16 3.34
C ASP A 54 19.40 13.41 2.96
N GLY A 55 18.31 13.68 3.70
CA GLY A 55 17.41 14.81 3.46
C GLY A 55 16.38 14.59 2.34
N HIS A 56 16.30 13.40 1.76
CA HIS A 56 15.37 13.06 0.68
C HIS A 56 14.37 11.99 1.12
N TRP A 57 13.10 12.15 0.74
CA TRP A 57 12.07 11.13 0.96
C TRP A 57 12.37 9.87 0.15
N LEU A 58 12.36 8.71 0.81
CA LEU A 58 12.61 7.43 0.14
C LEU A 58 11.42 6.99 -0.72
N LEU A 59 10.19 7.26 -0.28
CA LEU A 59 9.00 7.07 -1.09
C LEU A 59 8.61 8.39 -1.76
N GLY A 60 8.69 8.43 -3.08
CA GLY A 60 8.38 9.59 -3.92
C GLY A 60 7.10 9.42 -4.75
N ARG A 61 6.59 10.54 -5.26
CA ARG A 61 5.44 10.54 -6.18
C ARG A 61 5.80 9.87 -7.50
N GLY A 62 4.88 9.06 -8.03
CA GLY A 62 5.03 8.40 -9.34
C GLY A 62 5.87 7.11 -9.32
N MET A 63 6.37 6.68 -8.15
CA MET A 63 7.07 5.42 -8.02
C MET A 63 6.10 4.24 -8.12
N THR A 64 6.51 3.19 -8.81
CA THR A 64 5.82 1.90 -8.78
C THR A 64 6.19 1.17 -7.50
N ALA A 65 5.16 0.71 -6.78
CA ALA A 65 5.30 -0.02 -5.53
C ALA A 65 4.47 -1.29 -5.55
N GLU A 66 4.91 -2.29 -4.79
CA GLU A 66 4.12 -3.48 -4.49
C GLU A 66 3.52 -3.31 -3.09
N MET A 67 2.19 -3.45 -2.98
CA MET A 67 1.48 -3.33 -1.71
C MET A 67 0.86 -4.68 -1.33
N THR A 68 1.24 -5.17 -0.16
CA THR A 68 0.66 -6.36 0.45
C THR A 68 -0.30 -5.94 1.55
N ILE A 69 -1.57 -6.34 1.44
CA ILE A 69 -2.60 -6.11 2.46
C ILE A 69 -2.70 -7.35 3.34
N HIS A 70 -2.51 -7.19 4.65
CA HIS A 70 -2.52 -8.29 5.60
C HIS A 70 -3.95 -8.57 6.09
N LEU A 71 -4.57 -9.61 5.51
CA LEU A 71 -5.89 -10.06 5.92
C LEU A 71 -5.80 -11.00 7.12
N THR A 72 -6.44 -10.64 8.21
CA THR A 72 -6.72 -11.57 9.30
C THR A 72 -7.89 -12.45 8.89
N ARG A 73 -7.70 -13.77 8.90
CA ARG A 73 -8.81 -14.72 8.73
C ARG A 73 -9.61 -14.75 10.03
N ASN A 74 -10.79 -14.16 10.05
CA ASN A 74 -11.71 -14.40 11.16
C ASN A 74 -12.22 -15.84 11.04
N LYS A 75 -12.15 -16.59 12.15
CA LYS A 75 -12.75 -17.92 12.29
C LYS A 75 -14.26 -17.82 12.44
#